data_AF-A0A1Z9S0D0-F1
#
_entry.id   AF-A0A1Z9S0D0-F1
#
_cell.length_a   1.000
_cell.length_b   1.000
_cell.length_c   1.000
_cell.angle_alpha   90.00
_cell.angle_beta   90.00
_cell.angle_gamma   90.00
#
_symmetry.space_group_name_H-M   'P 1'
#
loop_
_entity.id
_entity.type
_entity.pdbx_description
1 polymer ?
#
loop_
_entity_poly.entity_id
_entity_poly.type
_entity_poly.pdbx_seq_one_letter_code
_entity_poly.pdbx_strand_id
1 'polypeptide(L)'
;MKPMSLAAAFRRISGLTGLSRILGFLRDIAFAAFLGAGPAADAFLVALKLPNMFRRLTAEGALANAFVPSFAEVRDADGSGPAMRLAGEVQTTLLLVLTGLVVSGGIMMPSVIALLAPGFVETPDRIDAAVR
;
A
#
# COMPACT_ATOMS: atom_id res chain seq x y z
N MET A 1 -15.55 7.82 28.17
CA MET A 1 -14.42 6.86 28.00
C MET A 1 -13.27 7.35 28.87
N LYS A 2 -12.69 6.50 29.74
CA LYS A 2 -11.58 6.92 30.61
C LYS A 2 -10.32 7.15 29.76
N PRO A 3 -9.66 8.32 29.83
CA PRO A 3 -8.49 8.58 29.01
C PRO A 3 -7.39 7.57 29.35
N MET A 4 -6.79 6.96 28.33
CA MET A 4 -5.64 6.07 28.53
C MET A 4 -4.50 6.86 29.16
N SER A 5 -3.82 6.27 30.15
CA SER A 5 -2.60 6.88 30.67
C SER A 5 -1.53 6.90 29.59
N LEU A 6 -0.71 7.95 29.57
CA LEU A 6 0.39 8.11 28.60
C LEU A 6 1.32 6.88 28.61
N ALA A 7 1.59 6.32 29.79
CA ALA A 7 2.37 5.11 29.95
C ALA A 7 1.72 3.88 29.28
N ALA A 8 0.40 3.75 29.37
CA ALA A 8 -0.32 2.66 28.71
C ALA A 8 -0.32 2.81 27.18
N ALA A 9 -0.45 4.03 26.66
CA ALA A 9 -0.37 4.31 25.23
C ALA A 9 1.04 4.03 24.69
N PHE A 10 2.08 4.54 25.37
CA PHE A 10 3.48 4.30 25.00
C PHE A 10 3.81 2.81 24.94
N ARG A 11 3.46 2.05 25.98
CA ARG A 11 3.72 0.60 26.03
C ARG A 11 3.04 -0.14 24.88
N ARG A 12 1.80 0.25 24.54
CA ARG A 12 1.04 -0.39 23.46
C ARG A 12 1.65 -0.09 22.08
N ILE A 13 1.96 1.17 21.80
CA ILE A 13 2.52 1.58 20.51
C ILE A 13 3.93 1.00 20.34
N SER A 14 4.80 1.14 21.34
CA SER A 14 6.17 0.62 21.29
C SER A 14 6.20 -0.90 21.18
N GLY A 15 5.32 -1.61 21.91
CA GLY A 15 5.20 -3.06 21.83
C GLY A 15 4.75 -3.54 20.45
N LEU A 16 3.69 -2.93 19.91
CA LEU A 16 3.19 -3.27 18.57
C LEU A 16 4.22 -2.91 17.47
N THR A 17 4.92 -1.79 17.61
CA THR A 17 5.97 -1.38 16.67
C THR A 17 7.17 -2.33 16.71
N GLY A 18 7.63 -2.72 17.90
CA GLY A 18 8.71 -3.67 18.07
C GLY A 18 8.37 -5.03 17.47
N LEU A 19 7.16 -5.54 17.75
CA LEU A 19 6.68 -6.78 17.15
C LEU A 19 6.62 -6.71 15.63
N SER A 20 6.07 -5.63 15.07
CA SER A 20 6.03 -5.41 13.63
C SER A 20 7.43 -5.39 12.99
N ARG A 21 8.42 -4.80 13.65
CA ARG A 21 9.81 -4.80 13.18
C ARG A 21 10.44 -6.18 13.19
N ILE A 22 10.20 -6.97 14.25
CA ILE A 22 10.71 -8.35 14.32
C ILE A 22 10.08 -9.21 13.23
N LEU A 23 8.76 -9.10 13.02
CA LEU A 23 8.07 -9.81 11.94
C LEU A 23 8.58 -9.37 10.55
N GLY A 24 8.83 -8.08 10.35
CA GLY A 24 9.44 -7.56 9.14
C GLY A 24 10.84 -8.13 8.89
N PHE A 25 11.67 -8.21 9.93
CA PHE A 25 13.00 -8.79 9.84
C PHE A 25 12.97 -10.30 9.54
N LEU A 26 12.05 -11.05 10.15
CA LEU A 26 11.83 -12.46 9.84
C LEU A 26 11.39 -12.67 8.40
N ARG A 27 10.52 -11.79 7.87
CA ARG A 27 10.15 -11.80 6.45
C ARG A 27 11.37 -11.56 5.57
N ASP A 28 12.25 -10.63 5.92
CA ASP A 28 13.45 -10.32 5.13
C ASP A 28 14.45 -11.49 5.15
N ILE A 29 14.60 -12.18 6.29
CA ILE A 29 15.37 -13.45 6.38
C ILE A 29 14.76 -14.52 5.48
N ALA A 30 13.43 -14.73 5.55
CA ALA A 30 12.75 -15.70 4.72
C ALA A 30 12.92 -15.36 3.22
N PHE A 31 12.78 -14.08 2.85
CA PHE A 31 12.98 -13.61 1.49
C PHE A 31 14.40 -13.93 1.00
N ALA A 32 15.42 -13.64 1.80
CA ALA A 32 16.80 -13.97 1.48
C ALA A 32 17.06 -15.49 1.42
N ALA A 33 16.44 -16.28 2.30
CA ALA A 33 16.60 -17.73 2.34
C ALA A 33 15.94 -18.44 1.14
N PHE A 34 14.78 -17.96 0.69
CA PHE A 34 14.01 -18.60 -0.38
C PHE A 34 14.32 -18.04 -1.78
N LEU A 35 14.48 -16.72 -1.93
CA LEU A 35 14.73 -16.08 -3.23
C LEU A 35 16.20 -15.72 -3.46
N GLY A 36 17.00 -15.58 -2.40
CA GLY A 36 18.41 -15.18 -2.50
C GLY A 36 18.59 -13.77 -3.08
N ALA A 37 19.75 -13.54 -3.69
CA ALA A 37 20.11 -12.28 -4.35
C ALA A 37 20.30 -12.52 -5.87
N GLY A 38 19.23 -12.92 -6.55
CA GLY A 38 19.23 -13.23 -7.98
C GLY A 38 18.10 -12.56 -8.75
N PRO A 39 18.00 -12.82 -10.07
CA PRO A 39 17.04 -12.15 -10.95
C PRO A 39 15.58 -12.25 -10.51
N ALA A 40 15.19 -13.34 -9.84
CA ALA A 40 13.85 -13.52 -9.28
C ALA A 40 13.57 -12.55 -8.12
N ALA A 41 14.55 -12.31 -7.25
CA ALA A 41 14.45 -11.34 -6.16
C ALA A 41 14.32 -9.91 -6.71
N ASP A 42 15.11 -9.57 -7.73
CA ASP A 42 15.05 -8.26 -8.39
C ASP A 42 13.70 -8.02 -9.06
N ALA A 43 13.19 -9.01 -9.82
CA ALA A 43 11.88 -8.94 -10.45
C ALA A 43 10.76 -8.73 -9.42
N PHE A 44 10.80 -9.49 -8.31
CA PHE A 44 9.83 -9.34 -7.22
C PHE A 44 9.88 -7.96 -6.57
N LEU A 45 11.09 -7.46 -6.24
CA LEU A 45 11.26 -6.14 -5.63
C LEU A 45 10.83 -5.01 -6.57
N VAL A 46 11.10 -5.13 -7.87
CA VAL A 46 10.63 -4.17 -8.89
C VAL A 46 9.10 -4.20 -9.00
N ALA A 47 8.48 -5.38 -9.05
CA ALA A 47 7.04 -5.53 -9.11
C ALA A 47 6.34 -4.86 -7.91
N LEU A 48 6.95 -4.90 -6.72
CA LEU A 48 6.41 -4.25 -5.52
C LEU A 48 6.55 -2.72 -5.51
N LYS A 49 7.39 -2.11 -6.35
CA LYS A 49 7.58 -0.64 -6.33
C LYS A 49 6.30 0.10 -6.71
N LEU A 50 5.64 -0.33 -7.78
CA LEU A 50 4.48 0.37 -8.32
C LEU A 50 3.28 0.34 -7.35
N PRO A 51 2.86 -0.82 -6.80
CA PRO A 51 1.83 -0.85 -5.76
C PRO A 51 2.19 -0.04 -4.51
N ASN A 52 3.45 -0.12 -4.06
CA ASN A 52 3.88 0.65 -2.89
C ASN A 52 3.87 2.16 -3.12
N MET A 53 4.15 2.62 -4.33
CA MET A 53 4.06 4.03 -4.69
C MET A 53 2.61 4.52 -4.58
N PHE A 54 1.65 3.79 -5.14
CA PHE A 54 0.23 4.12 -5.01
C PHE A 54 -0.25 4.09 -3.55
N ARG A 55 0.15 3.07 -2.79
CA ARG A 55 -0.13 2.97 -1.35
C ARG A 55 0.38 4.18 -0.57
N ARG A 56 1.59 4.66 -0.88
CA ARG A 56 2.16 5.86 -0.26
C ARG A 56 1.40 7.14 -0.64
N LEU A 57 0.94 7.25 -1.88
CA LEU A 57 0.18 8.43 -2.33
C LEU A 57 -1.23 8.48 -1.71
N THR A 58 -1.93 7.34 -1.64
CA THR A 58 -3.35 7.31 -1.29
C THR A 58 -3.66 6.89 0.13
N ALA A 59 -2.83 6.09 0.81
CA ALA A 59 -3.15 5.57 2.14
C ALA A 59 -2.30 6.16 3.25
N GLU A 60 -1.00 6.40 2.99
CA GLU A 60 -0.06 6.93 4.00
C GLU A 60 0.25 8.42 3.81
N GLY A 61 -0.10 8.99 2.65
CA GLY A 61 0.33 10.32 2.23
C GLY A 61 -0.78 11.37 2.30
N ALA A 62 -1.01 12.02 1.16
CA ALA A 62 -1.86 13.22 1.07
C ALA A 62 -3.30 12.99 1.55
N LEU A 63 -3.89 11.83 1.23
CA LEU A 63 -5.26 11.52 1.62
C LEU A 63 -5.41 11.40 3.13
N ALA A 64 -4.52 10.71 3.84
CA ALA A 64 -4.61 10.58 5.29
C ALA A 64 -4.47 11.94 5.99
N ASN A 65 -3.55 12.78 5.51
CA ASN A 65 -3.33 14.13 6.04
C ASN A 65 -4.54 15.06 5.85
N ALA A 66 -5.31 14.89 4.76
CA ALA A 66 -6.53 15.66 4.53
C ALA A 66 -7.75 15.03 5.23
N PHE A 67 -7.87 13.70 5.20
CA PHE A 67 -9.05 12.98 5.69
C PHE A 67 -9.18 13.01 7.21
N VAL A 68 -8.10 12.74 7.94
CA VAL A 68 -8.13 12.65 9.42
C VAL A 68 -8.65 13.95 10.07
N PRO A 69 -8.14 15.15 9.73
CA PRO A 69 -8.66 16.38 10.31
C PRO A 69 -10.12 16.65 9.90
N SER A 70 -10.49 16.47 8.62
CA SER A 70 -11.87 16.66 8.17
C SER A 70 -12.86 15.68 8.83
N PHE A 71 -12.46 14.43 9.03
CA PHE A 71 -13.25 13.44 9.75
C PHE A 71 -13.43 13.83 11.22
N ALA A 72 -12.37 14.32 11.88
CA ALA A 72 -12.45 14.77 13.26
C ALA A 72 -13.38 15.98 13.40
N GLU A 73 -13.27 16.96 12.49
CA GLU A 73 -14.13 18.14 12.45
C GLU A 73 -15.61 17.79 12.30
N VAL A 74 -15.97 16.96 11.31
CA VAL A 74 -17.36 16.51 11.11
C VAL A 74 -17.85 15.68 12.29
N ARG A 75 -16.99 14.83 12.88
CA ARG A 75 -17.38 14.03 14.06
C ARG A 75 -17.67 14.92 15.26
N ASP A 76 -16.87 15.95 15.46
CA ASP A 76 -16.97 16.82 16.64
C ASP A 76 -18.11 17.84 16.47
N ALA A 77 -18.40 18.29 15.23
CA ALA A 77 -19.50 19.21 14.93
C ALA A 77 -20.87 18.52 14.76
N ASP A 78 -20.94 17.45 13.96
CA ASP A 78 -22.20 16.85 13.51
C ASP A 78 -22.43 15.43 14.07
N GLY A 79 -21.48 14.92 14.85
CA GLY A 79 -21.56 13.61 15.49
C GLY A 79 -21.10 12.44 14.60
N SER A 80 -21.22 11.22 15.15
CA SER A 80 -20.63 10.02 14.55
C SER A 80 -21.28 9.57 13.25
N GLY A 81 -22.58 9.80 13.06
CA GLY A 81 -23.31 9.39 11.86
C GLY A 81 -22.82 10.08 10.59
N PRO A 82 -22.83 11.43 10.53
CA PRO A 82 -22.26 12.21 9.43
C PRO A 82 -20.79 11.88 9.15
N ALA A 83 -19.96 11.75 10.20
CA ALA A 83 -18.55 11.39 10.04
C ALA A 83 -18.38 10.00 9.39
N MET A 84 -19.21 9.02 9.77
CA MET A 84 -19.16 7.69 9.16
C MET A 84 -19.64 7.69 7.70
N ARG A 85 -20.58 8.56 7.33
CA ARG A 85 -20.97 8.75 5.92
C ARG A 85 -19.81 9.31 5.09
N LEU A 86 -19.14 10.35 5.59
CA LEU A 86 -17.92 10.88 4.97
C LEU A 86 -16.85 9.79 4.79
N ALA A 87 -16.59 8.99 5.83
CA ALA A 87 -15.66 7.87 5.75
C ALA A 87 -16.06 6.85 4.68
N GLY A 88 -17.36 6.52 4.60
CA GLY A 88 -17.91 5.64 3.57
C GLY A 88 -17.71 6.19 2.16
N GLU A 89 -18.05 7.46 1.93
CA GLU A 89 -17.90 8.11 0.62
C GLU A 89 -16.44 8.15 0.16
N VAL A 90 -15.53 8.52 1.06
CA VAL A 90 -14.08 8.52 0.79
C VAL A 90 -13.58 7.11 0.49
N GLN A 91 -13.97 6.12 1.30
CA GLN A 91 -13.56 4.72 1.12
C GLN A 91 -14.08 4.13 -0.19
N THR A 92 -15.34 4.38 -0.55
CA THR A 92 -15.94 3.91 -1.80
C THR A 92 -15.29 4.58 -3.00
N THR A 93 -15.05 5.90 -2.95
CA THR A 93 -14.35 6.62 -4.01
C THR A 93 -12.93 6.09 -4.20
N LEU A 94 -12.19 5.92 -3.10
CA LEU A 94 -10.84 5.38 -3.13
C LEU A 94 -10.83 3.96 -3.71
N LEU A 95 -11.77 3.11 -3.30
CA LEU A 95 -11.91 1.76 -3.82
C LEU A 95 -12.14 1.76 -5.34
N LEU A 96 -13.11 2.55 -5.82
CA LEU A 96 -13.44 2.62 -7.25
C LEU A 96 -12.25 3.13 -8.08
N VAL A 97 -11.56 4.17 -7.60
CA VAL A 97 -10.38 4.72 -8.29
C VAL A 97 -9.24 3.71 -8.31
N LEU A 98 -8.92 3.07 -7.17
CA LEU A 98 -7.85 2.08 -7.11
C LEU A 98 -8.17 0.83 -7.93
N THR A 99 -9.42 0.35 -7.90
CA THR A 99 -9.85 -0.77 -8.75
C THR A 99 -9.73 -0.42 -10.22
N GLY A 100 -10.22 0.76 -10.65
CA GLY A 100 -10.07 1.23 -12.02
C GLY A 100 -8.60 1.33 -12.45
N LEU A 101 -7.74 1.81 -11.55
CA LEU A 101 -6.31 1.93 -11.80
C LEU A 101 -5.60 0.56 -11.89
N VAL A 102 -5.95 -0.40 -11.04
CA VAL A 102 -5.40 -1.77 -11.10
C VAL A 102 -5.87 -2.49 -12.37
N VAL A 103 -7.15 -2.38 -12.72
CA VAL A 103 -7.70 -3.01 -13.93
C VAL A 103 -7.07 -2.40 -15.19
N SER A 104 -7.05 -1.07 -15.30
CA SER A 104 -6.41 -0.39 -16.43
C SER A 104 -4.90 -0.65 -16.49
N GLY A 105 -4.22 -0.65 -15.35
CA GLY A 105 -2.80 -0.99 -15.24
C GLY A 105 -2.53 -2.41 -15.74
N GLY A 106 -3.35 -3.40 -15.34
CA GLY A 106 -3.23 -4.78 -15.81
C GLY A 106 -3.42 -4.90 -17.33
N ILE A 107 -4.41 -4.20 -17.90
CA ILE A 107 -4.64 -4.19 -19.36
C ILE A 107 -3.47 -3.52 -20.10
N MET A 108 -2.94 -2.42 -19.56
CA MET A 108 -1.84 -1.67 -20.17
C MET A 108 -0.46 -2.24 -19.84
N MET A 109 -0.38 -3.34 -19.09
CA MET A 109 0.89 -3.91 -18.62
C MET A 109 1.89 -4.27 -19.71
N PRO A 110 1.47 -4.75 -20.91
CA PRO A 110 2.39 -4.90 -22.03
C PRO A 110 3.10 -3.59 -22.42
N SER A 111 2.37 -2.47 -22.43
CA SER A 111 2.93 -1.15 -22.76
C SER A 111 3.80 -0.61 -21.63
N VAL A 112 3.40 -0.85 -20.37
CA VAL A 112 4.15 -0.43 -19.18
C VAL A 112 5.49 -1.16 -19.10
N ILE A 113 5.51 -2.48 -19.36
CA ILE A 113 6.75 -3.27 -19.41
C ILE A 113 7.63 -2.82 -20.58
N ALA A 114 7.07 -2.55 -21.75
CA ALA A 114 7.83 -2.03 -22.88
C ALA A 114 8.51 -0.68 -22.57
N LEU A 115 7.88 0.17 -21.75
CA LEU A 115 8.45 1.44 -21.31
C LEU A 115 9.48 1.30 -20.18
N LEU A 116 9.19 0.49 -19.16
CA LEU A 116 10.01 0.37 -17.95
C LEU A 116 11.18 -0.61 -18.10
N ALA A 117 11.05 -1.60 -18.98
CA ALA A 117 12.03 -2.65 -19.24
C ALA A 117 12.12 -2.94 -20.75
N PRO A 118 12.61 -2.00 -21.58
CA PRO A 118 12.68 -2.17 -23.04
C PRO A 118 13.50 -3.40 -23.47
N GLY A 119 14.47 -3.84 -22.66
CA GLY A 119 15.22 -5.09 -22.91
C GLY A 119 14.39 -6.38 -22.80
N PHE A 120 13.15 -6.33 -22.30
CA PHE A 120 12.21 -7.46 -22.32
C PHE A 120 11.44 -7.55 -23.64
N VAL A 121 11.37 -6.46 -24.41
CA VAL A 121 10.66 -6.40 -25.70
C VAL A 121 11.33 -7.26 -26.77
N GLU A 122 12.63 -7.48 -26.66
CA GLU A 122 13.39 -8.31 -27.58
C GLU A 122 13.29 -9.82 -27.28
N THR A 123 12.62 -10.23 -26.19
CA THR A 123 12.44 -11.66 -25.83
C THR A 123 10.96 -11.99 -25.63
N PRO A 124 10.27 -12.57 -26.65
CA PRO A 124 8.83 -12.86 -26.60
C PRO A 124 8.39 -13.68 -25.38
N ASP A 125 9.19 -14.68 -24.98
CA ASP A 125 8.92 -15.55 -23.83
C ASP A 125 8.92 -14.77 -22.49
N ARG A 126 9.68 -13.67 -22.40
CA ARG A 126 9.75 -12.85 -21.18
C ARG A 126 8.61 -11.84 -21.07
N ILE A 127 8.08 -11.36 -22.20
CA ILE A 127 6.86 -10.53 -22.21
C ILE A 127 5.66 -11.37 -21.79
N ASP A 128 5.53 -12.59 -22.33
CA ASP A 128 4.36 -13.43 -22.04
C ASP A 128 4.33 -13.84 -20.55
N ALA A 129 5.50 -14.17 -19.98
CA ALA A 129 5.66 -14.46 -18.55
C ALA A 129 5.51 -13.24 -17.61
N ALA A 130 5.59 -12.01 -18.13
CA ALA A 130 5.48 -10.79 -17.33
C ALA A 130 4.09 -10.13 -17.42
N VAL A 131 3.31 -10.48 -18.45
CA VAL A 131 1.95 -9.98 -18.68
C VAL A 131 0.87 -10.96 -18.20
N ARG A 132 1.15 -12.27 -18.20
CA ARG A 132 0.23 -13.34 -17.76
C ARG A 132 0.68 -13.97 -16.45
#